data_AF-A0AAW7DSK1-F1
#
_entry.id   AF-A0AAW7DSK1-F1
#
_cell.length_a   1.000
_cell.length_b   1.000
_cell.length_c   1.000
_cell.angle_alpha   90.00
_cell.angle_beta   90.00
_cell.angle_gamma   90.00
#
_symmetry.space_group_name_H-M   'P 1'
#
loop_
_entity.id
_entity.type
_entity.pdbx_description
1 polymer ?
#
loop_
_entity_poly.entity_id
_entity_poly.type
_entity_poly.pdbx_seq_one_letter_code
_entity_poly.pdbx_strand_id
1 'polypeptide(L)'
;MQVIIQQEATGCGIASVANIVQHSYAEVKAIANQIGIYATDTALYSDTHYVRRLLTHFDWRAAPTETPFTHWDALPDTALLAIKWHQQQGVPFWHWCVFKRIDGHNMVLDSAAYLEKNCITDLSTLQPKWFIGVTKAN
;
A
#
# COMPACT_ATOMS: atom_id res chain seq x y z
N MET A 1 6.84 15.94 2.58
CA MET A 1 5.95 14.87 3.07
C MET A 1 6.78 13.80 3.74
N GLN A 2 6.38 13.33 4.92
CA GLN A 2 7.08 12.27 5.64
C GLN A 2 6.41 10.93 5.31
N VAL A 3 7.18 9.95 4.83
CA VAL A 3 6.68 8.61 4.54
C VAL A 3 6.74 7.78 5.81
N ILE A 4 5.65 7.08 6.13
CA ILE A 4 5.61 6.14 7.24
C ILE A 4 6.26 4.83 6.79
N ILE A 5 7.30 4.42 7.51
CA ILE A 5 8.15 3.28 7.18
C ILE A 5 7.66 2.02 7.90
N GLN A 6 7.71 0.87 7.23
CA GLN A 6 7.38 -0.41 7.84
C GLN A 6 8.43 -0.80 8.89
N GLN A 7 7.99 -1.41 9.99
CA GLN A 7 8.89 -1.89 11.04
C GLN A 7 9.13 -3.40 10.94
N GLU A 8 8.15 -4.15 10.43
CA GLU A 8 8.21 -5.61 10.21
C GLU A 8 8.38 -5.94 8.72
N ALA A 9 8.99 -7.09 8.42
CA ALA A 9 9.27 -7.54 7.04
C ALA A 9 8.00 -7.64 6.17
N THR A 10 6.93 -8.20 6.73
CA THR A 10 5.58 -8.33 6.13
C THR A 10 4.70 -7.09 6.35
N GLY A 11 5.24 -6.02 6.93
CA GLY A 11 4.51 -4.84 7.36
C GLY A 11 4.18 -3.82 6.27
N CYS A 12 4.55 -4.06 5.00
CA CYS A 12 4.42 -3.06 3.93
C CYS A 12 2.98 -2.62 3.66
N GLY A 13 1.98 -3.51 3.74
CA GLY A 13 0.57 -3.13 3.59
C GLY A 13 0.02 -2.35 4.79
N ILE A 14 0.45 -2.68 6.01
CA ILE A 14 0.10 -1.90 7.22
C ILE A 14 0.70 -0.49 7.12
N ALA A 15 1.96 -0.37 6.71
CA ALA A 15 2.60 0.93 6.50
C ALA A 15 1.95 1.72 5.35
N SER A 16 1.51 1.03 4.30
CA SER A 16 0.76 1.66 3.21
C SER A 16 -0.57 2.23 3.70
N VAL A 17 -1.31 1.48 4.53
CA VAL A 17 -2.54 1.99 5.16
C VAL A 17 -2.21 3.19 6.05
N ALA A 18 -1.14 3.12 6.85
CA ALA A 18 -0.70 4.25 7.68
C ALA A 18 -0.40 5.51 6.86
N ASN A 19 0.28 5.38 5.70
CA ASN A 19 0.49 6.48 4.77
C ASN A 19 -0.80 7.03 4.16
N ILE A 20 -1.82 6.20 3.95
CA ILE A 20 -3.11 6.67 3.43
C ILE A 20 -3.87 7.45 4.50
N VAL A 21 -3.97 6.89 5.70
CA VAL A 21 -4.80 7.41 6.79
C VAL A 21 -4.10 8.51 7.60
N GLN A 22 -2.78 8.69 7.42
CA GLN A 22 -1.94 9.67 8.12
C GLN A 22 -1.83 9.41 9.63
N HIS A 23 -1.73 8.14 10.02
CA HIS A 23 -1.43 7.71 11.39
C HIS A 23 -0.05 7.07 11.48
N SER A 24 0.52 6.98 12.68
CA SER A 24 1.80 6.28 12.84
C SER A 24 1.67 4.79 12.53
N TYR A 25 2.79 4.16 12.14
CA TYR A 25 2.84 2.72 11.92
C TYR A 25 2.35 1.93 13.15
N ALA A 26 2.76 2.36 14.35
CA ALA A 26 2.43 1.69 15.60
C ALA A 26 0.92 1.71 15.90
N GLU A 27 0.24 2.84 15.67
CA GLU A 27 -1.21 2.95 15.87
C GLU A 27 -1.97 2.05 14.89
N VAL A 28 -1.60 2.07 13.61
CA VAL A 28 -2.26 1.26 12.58
C VAL A 28 -2.02 -0.23 12.83
N LYS A 29 -0.80 -0.61 13.23
CA LYS A 29 -0.48 -1.98 13.65
C LYS A 29 -1.28 -2.43 14.87
N ALA A 30 -1.47 -1.56 15.87
CA ALA A 30 -2.26 -1.90 17.04
C ALA A 30 -3.72 -2.23 16.67
N ILE A 31 -4.32 -1.43 15.78
CA ILE A 31 -5.66 -1.67 15.25
C ILE A 31 -5.69 -2.95 14.40
N ALA A 32 -4.69 -3.15 13.53
CA ALA A 32 -4.54 -4.37 12.75
C ALA A 32 -4.54 -5.62 13.65
N ASN A 33 -3.74 -5.62 14.72
CA ASN A 33 -3.68 -6.71 15.68
C ASN A 33 -5.04 -6.96 16.36
N GLN A 34 -5.77 -5.90 16.75
CA GLN A 34 -7.10 -6.01 17.38
C GLN A 34 -8.12 -6.71 16.48
N ILE A 35 -7.97 -6.62 15.16
CA ILE A 35 -8.87 -7.23 14.18
C ILE A 35 -8.30 -8.50 13.54
N GLY A 36 -7.25 -9.06 14.14
CA GLY A 36 -6.63 -10.33 13.78
C GLY A 36 -5.66 -10.29 12.60
N ILE A 37 -5.13 -9.11 12.25
CA ILE A 37 -4.12 -8.93 11.22
C ILE A 37 -2.77 -8.71 11.89
N TYR A 38 -1.88 -9.71 11.81
CA TYR A 38 -0.58 -9.66 12.47
C TYR A 38 0.53 -9.43 11.46
N ALA A 39 1.36 -8.42 11.72
CA ALA A 39 2.47 -8.05 10.83
C ALA A 39 3.54 -9.14 10.66
N THR A 40 3.44 -10.27 11.35
CA THR A 40 4.31 -11.46 11.22
C THR A 40 3.71 -12.55 10.33
N ASP A 41 2.46 -12.40 9.90
CA ASP A 41 1.79 -13.37 9.03
C ASP A 41 2.29 -13.23 7.58
N THR A 42 2.87 -14.30 7.06
CA THR A 42 3.43 -14.34 5.71
C THR A 42 2.36 -14.31 4.62
N ALA A 43 1.11 -14.65 4.94
CA ALA A 43 0.00 -14.53 3.98
C ALA A 43 -0.22 -13.06 3.53
N LEU A 44 0.22 -12.08 4.33
CA LEU A 44 0.10 -10.65 4.00
C LEU A 44 0.88 -10.22 2.75
N TYR A 45 1.85 -11.02 2.29
CA TYR A 45 2.52 -10.80 1.01
C TYR A 45 1.62 -11.07 -0.21
N SER A 46 0.54 -11.82 0.01
CA SER A 46 -0.27 -12.44 -1.04
C SER A 46 -1.77 -12.19 -0.88
N ASP A 47 -2.18 -11.50 0.19
CA ASP A 47 -3.58 -11.18 0.48
C ASP A 47 -3.86 -9.69 0.25
N THR A 48 -4.94 -9.40 -0.47
CA THR A 48 -5.44 -8.03 -0.66
C THR A 48 -6.62 -7.71 0.26
N HIS A 49 -7.23 -8.69 0.93
CA HIS A 49 -8.39 -8.47 1.80
C HIS A 49 -8.05 -7.72 3.07
N TYR A 50 -6.90 -8.01 3.71
CA TYR A 50 -6.54 -7.36 4.96
C TYR A 50 -6.39 -5.84 4.84
N VAL A 51 -5.77 -5.34 3.76
CA VAL A 51 -5.61 -3.88 3.55
C VAL A 51 -6.96 -3.19 3.37
N ARG A 52 -7.91 -3.85 2.70
CA ARG A 52 -9.29 -3.34 2.55
C ARG A 52 -10.02 -3.29 3.89
N ARG A 53 -9.93 -4.36 4.67
CA ARG A 53 -10.52 -4.41 6.02
C ARG A 53 -9.94 -3.31 6.90
N LEU A 54 -8.61 -3.16 6.90
CA LEU A 54 -7.94 -2.17 7.72
C LEU A 54 -8.29 -0.74 7.30
N LEU A 55 -8.34 -0.42 6.00
CA LEU A 55 -8.80 0.89 5.51
C LEU A 55 -10.21 1.24 5.99
N THR A 56 -11.15 0.28 5.99
CA THR A 56 -12.52 0.49 6.46
C THR A 56 -12.58 0.90 7.93
N HIS A 57 -11.64 0.45 8.78
CA HIS A 57 -11.57 0.88 10.18
C HIS A 57 -11.20 2.36 10.38
N PHE A 58 -10.65 3.00 9.35
CA PHE A 58 -10.25 4.42 9.38
C PHE A 58 -11.17 5.31 8.53
N ASP A 59 -12.37 4.84 8.19
CA ASP A 59 -13.29 5.54 7.29
C ASP A 59 -12.69 5.80 5.89
N TRP A 60 -11.94 4.81 5.38
CA TRP A 60 -11.50 4.76 3.99
C TRP A 60 -12.09 3.55 3.28
N ARG A 61 -12.24 3.66 1.96
CA ARG A 61 -12.74 2.59 1.10
C ARG A 61 -11.73 2.29 0.02
N ALA A 62 -11.52 1.01 -0.20
CA ALA A 62 -10.74 0.49 -1.31
C ALA A 62 -11.68 -0.09 -2.37
N ALA A 63 -11.29 -0.01 -3.64
CA ALA A 63 -11.99 -0.68 -4.73
C ALA A 63 -12.11 -2.20 -4.44
N PRO A 64 -13.23 -2.83 -4.81
CA PRO A 64 -13.49 -4.22 -4.48
C PRO A 64 -12.58 -5.20 -5.23
N THR A 65 -11.98 -4.77 -6.35
CA THR A 65 -11.13 -5.58 -7.22
C THR A 65 -9.84 -4.86 -7.57
N GLU A 66 -8.80 -5.62 -7.89
CA GLU A 66 -7.56 -5.12 -8.47
C GLU A 66 -7.79 -4.72 -9.93
N THR A 67 -7.25 -3.57 -10.33
CA THR A 67 -7.29 -3.09 -11.72
C THR A 67 -5.89 -3.19 -12.33
N PRO A 68 -5.71 -3.79 -13.51
CA PRO A 68 -4.42 -3.83 -14.19
C PRO A 68 -3.83 -2.43 -14.37
N PHE A 69 -2.54 -2.28 -14.07
CA PHE A 69 -1.85 -1.02 -14.31
C PHE A 69 -1.57 -0.85 -15.80
N THR A 70 -1.81 0.35 -16.33
CA THR A 70 -1.51 0.68 -17.73
C THR A 70 -0.58 1.88 -17.83
N HIS A 71 -0.92 2.98 -17.15
CA HIS A 71 -0.12 4.20 -17.07
C HIS A 71 -0.52 5.03 -15.84
N TRP A 72 0.33 5.98 -15.45
CA TRP A 72 0.17 6.77 -14.22
C TRP A 72 -1.05 7.68 -14.22
N ASP A 73 -1.46 8.20 -15.37
CA ASP A 73 -2.60 9.12 -15.46
C ASP A 73 -3.96 8.41 -15.33
N ALA A 74 -4.01 7.09 -15.55
CA ALA A 74 -5.21 6.28 -15.30
C ALA A 74 -5.48 6.03 -13.82
N LEU A 75 -4.52 6.30 -12.93
CA LEU A 75 -4.70 6.11 -11.49
C LEU A 75 -5.58 7.21 -10.88
N PRO A 76 -6.43 6.87 -9.88
CA PRO A 76 -7.06 7.88 -9.04
C PRO A 76 -6.02 8.58 -8.16
N ASP A 77 -6.41 9.66 -7.47
CA ASP A 77 -5.48 10.48 -6.68
C ASP A 77 -4.86 9.74 -5.48
N THR A 78 -5.44 8.63 -5.05
CA THR A 78 -4.82 7.71 -4.10
C THR A 78 -5.09 6.28 -4.53
N ALA A 79 -4.04 5.46 -4.61
CA ALA A 79 -4.15 4.04 -4.89
C ALA A 79 -3.09 3.23 -4.14
N LEU A 80 -3.42 1.99 -3.80
CA LEU A 80 -2.42 0.98 -3.43
C LEU A 80 -1.88 0.34 -4.71
N LEU A 81 -0.56 0.17 -4.79
CA LEU A 81 0.12 -0.45 -5.93
C LEU A 81 0.76 -1.77 -5.50
N ALA A 82 0.65 -2.78 -6.35
CA ALA A 82 1.45 -4.00 -6.25
C ALA A 82 2.65 -3.91 -7.18
N ILE A 83 3.83 -3.63 -6.62
CA ILE A 83 5.10 -3.62 -7.34
C ILE A 83 5.92 -4.87 -7.02
N LYS A 84 7.01 -5.10 -7.77
CA LYS A 84 7.91 -6.26 -7.58
C LYS A 84 7.15 -7.59 -7.57
N TRP A 85 6.08 -7.67 -8.35
CA TRP A 85 5.23 -8.85 -8.39
C TRP A 85 6.00 -10.03 -8.99
N HIS A 86 5.87 -11.19 -8.34
CA HIS A 86 6.39 -12.46 -8.82
C HIS A 86 5.56 -13.61 -8.26
N GLN A 87 5.87 -14.84 -8.66
CA GLN A 87 5.29 -16.05 -8.08
C GLN A 87 6.38 -16.93 -7.51
N GLN A 88 6.12 -17.49 -6.34
CA GLN A 88 6.95 -18.52 -5.73
C GLN A 88 6.08 -19.74 -5.45
N GLN A 89 6.40 -20.87 -6.09
CA GLN A 89 5.63 -22.13 -5.98
C GLN A 89 4.12 -21.96 -6.29
N GLY A 90 3.79 -21.07 -7.24
CA GLY A 90 2.40 -20.77 -7.64
C GLY A 90 1.69 -19.74 -6.76
N VAL A 91 2.28 -19.34 -5.64
CA VAL A 91 1.74 -18.29 -4.76
C VAL A 91 2.25 -16.91 -5.24
N PRO A 92 1.36 -15.91 -5.44
CA PRO A 92 1.76 -14.58 -5.83
C PRO A 92 2.39 -13.82 -4.65
N PHE A 93 3.47 -13.09 -4.90
CA PHE A 93 4.13 -12.22 -3.94
C PHE A 93 4.29 -10.83 -4.56
N TRP A 94 4.09 -9.79 -3.77
CA TRP A 94 4.34 -8.41 -4.20
C TRP A 94 4.72 -7.54 -3.01
N HIS A 95 5.10 -6.31 -3.33
CA HIS A 95 5.35 -5.26 -2.36
C HIS A 95 4.31 -4.16 -2.52
N TRP A 96 3.75 -3.71 -1.40
CA TRP A 96 2.78 -2.62 -1.37
C TRP A 96 3.47 -1.26 -1.35
N CYS A 97 3.03 -0.38 -2.25
CA CYS A 97 3.33 1.05 -2.20
C CYS A 97 2.05 1.87 -2.33
N VAL A 98 2.11 3.14 -1.94
CA VAL A 98 0.97 4.06 -2.08
C VAL A 98 1.26 5.07 -3.18
N PHE A 99 0.42 5.08 -4.20
CA PHE A 99 0.36 6.20 -5.13
C PHE A 99 -0.41 7.37 -4.52
N LYS A 100 0.11 8.58 -4.70
CA LYS A 100 -0.56 9.84 -4.40
C LYS A 100 -0.43 10.79 -5.58
N ARG A 101 -1.51 11.50 -5.89
CA ARG A 101 -1.50 12.69 -6.73
C ARG A 101 -1.83 13.89 -5.84
N ILE A 102 -0.90 14.83 -5.75
CA ILE A 102 -1.04 16.05 -4.93
C ILE A 102 -0.71 17.22 -5.84
N ASP A 103 -1.64 18.15 -6.00
CA ASP A 103 -1.50 19.32 -6.88
C ASP A 103 -1.05 18.97 -8.32
N GLY A 104 -1.56 17.85 -8.85
CA GLY A 104 -1.19 17.34 -10.17
C GLY A 104 0.16 16.61 -10.25
N HIS A 105 0.90 16.55 -9.15
CA HIS A 105 2.17 15.83 -9.08
C HIS A 105 1.97 14.38 -8.62
N ASN A 106 2.39 13.45 -9.48
CA ASN A 106 2.38 12.02 -9.22
C ASN A 106 3.58 11.62 -8.34
N MET A 107 3.32 10.83 -7.30
CA MET A 107 4.38 10.26 -6.46
C MET A 107 3.98 8.90 -5.89
N VAL A 108 4.99 8.10 -5.54
CA VAL A 108 4.81 6.81 -4.87
C VAL A 108 5.53 6.83 -3.53
N LEU A 109 4.82 6.43 -2.48
CA LEU A 109 5.34 6.24 -1.15
C LEU A 109 5.62 4.74 -0.97
N ASP A 110 6.90 4.40 -0.94
CA ASP A 110 7.38 3.04 -0.67
C ASP A 110 7.82 2.97 0.79
N SER A 111 7.17 2.11 1.58
CA SER A 111 7.43 2.00 3.02
C SER A 111 8.65 1.15 3.38
N ALA A 112 9.41 0.64 2.41
CA ALA A 112 10.56 -0.22 2.66
C ALA A 112 11.69 0.50 3.42
N ALA A 113 12.09 -0.07 4.56
CA ALA A 113 13.08 0.53 5.46
C ALA A 113 14.51 0.60 4.90
N TYR A 114 14.84 -0.19 3.88
CA TYR A 114 16.17 -0.22 3.27
C TYR A 114 16.37 0.85 2.18
N LEU A 115 15.34 1.63 1.84
CA LEU A 115 15.44 2.67 0.83
C LEU A 115 16.05 3.94 1.40
N GLU A 116 16.92 4.60 0.63
CA GLU A 116 17.42 5.94 0.96
C GLU A 116 16.34 7.02 0.81
N LYS A 117 15.41 6.82 -0.13
CA LYS A 117 14.28 7.71 -0.41
C LYS A 117 13.00 6.90 -0.54
N ASN A 118 12.06 7.17 0.35
CA ASN A 118 10.77 6.49 0.39
C ASN A 118 9.68 7.24 -0.38
N CYS A 119 9.90 8.51 -0.71
CA CYS A 119 9.03 9.27 -1.62
C CYS A 119 9.68 9.31 -3.00
N ILE A 120 9.07 8.62 -3.95
CA ILE A 120 9.56 8.45 -5.32
C ILE A 120 8.74 9.36 -6.23
N THR A 121 9.39 10.29 -6.90
CA THR A 121 8.76 11.21 -7.87
C THR A 121 9.16 10.89 -9.31
N ASP A 122 10.31 10.24 -9.52
CA ASP A 122 10.66 9.64 -10.81
C ASP A 122 10.12 8.21 -10.85
N LEU A 123 8.97 8.07 -11.52
CA LEU A 123 8.22 6.82 -11.54
C LEU A 123 8.63 5.88 -12.69
N SER A 124 9.60 6.28 -13.52
CA SER A 124 10.02 5.53 -14.72
C SER A 124 10.55 4.12 -14.42
N THR A 125 11.09 3.93 -13.21
CA THR A 125 11.67 2.65 -12.76
C THR A 125 10.66 1.72 -12.10
N LEU A 126 9.46 2.22 -11.76
CA LEU A 126 8.42 1.43 -11.12
C LEU A 126 7.55 0.73 -12.15
N GLN A 127 7.32 -0.56 -11.92
CA GLN A 127 6.45 -1.39 -12.76
C GLN A 127 5.37 -2.04 -11.90
N PRO A 128 4.29 -1.30 -11.59
CA PRO A 128 3.14 -1.88 -10.92
C PRO A 128 2.48 -2.91 -11.82
N LYS A 129 2.05 -4.05 -11.26
CA LYS A 129 1.25 -5.03 -12.00
C LYS A 129 -0.22 -4.60 -12.05
N TRP A 130 -0.73 -4.15 -10.92
CA TRP A 130 -2.11 -3.72 -10.73
C TRP A 130 -2.18 -2.74 -9.56
N PHE A 131 -3.34 -2.10 -9.43
CA PHE A 131 -3.63 -1.16 -8.36
C PHE A 131 -5.01 -1.39 -7.76
N ILE A 132 -5.22 -0.84 -6.57
CA ILE A 132 -6.53 -0.73 -5.92
C ILE A 132 -6.75 0.75 -5.62
N GLY A 133 -7.77 1.35 -6.23
CA GLY A 133 -8.15 2.74 -5.95
C GLY A 133 -8.64 2.89 -4.51
N VAL A 134 -8.27 3.99 -3.84
CA VAL A 134 -8.62 4.23 -2.44
C VAL A 134 -9.16 5.65 -2.28
N THR A 135 -10.29 5.77 -1.60
CA THR A 135 -10.96 7.06 -1.34
C THR A 135 -11.41 7.14 0.11
N LYS A 136 -11.58 8.36 0.61
CA LYS A 136 -12.19 8.57 1.93
C LYS A 136 -13.67 8.13 1.85
N ALA A 137 -14.17 7.46 2.89
CA ALA A 137 -15.59 7.25 3.04
C ALA A 137 -16.22 8.62 3.35
N ASN A 138 -17.13 9.06 2.48
CA ASN A 138 -17.92 10.29 2.70
C ASN A 138 -18.85 10.13 3.89
#